data_AF-A0A9Q3Z1S0-F1
#
_entry.id   AF-A0A9Q3Z1S0-F1
#
_cell.length_a   1.000
_cell.length_b   1.000
_cell.length_c   1.000
_cell.angle_alpha   90.00
_cell.angle_beta   90.00
_cell.angle_gamma   90.00
#
_symmetry.space_group_name_H-M   'P 1'
#
loop_
_entity.id
_entity.type
_entity.pdbx_description
1 polymer ?
#
loop_
_entity_poly.entity_id
_entity_poly.type
_entity_poly.pdbx_seq_one_letter_code
_entity_poly.pdbx_strand_id
1 'polypeptide(L)'
;MPNLFPESIEFEENNIEELLEEPSEFKGSYLFDFKKREFVKNPDGTIAKCDAFKAYIQWCNKALLTPRYKLAYDDLYGQEFKSIIGSGLSKPAIELEIKRMTIETLMVHPKTKDVTNFKFKWSNNKEELYYIFEVLTTTYEKTILDNIVKVR
;
A
#
# COMPACT_ATOMS: atom_id res chain seq x y z
N MET A 1 31.41 -29.88 24.42
CA MET A 1 29.99 -29.66 24.08
C MET A 1 29.75 -30.27 22.72
N PRO A 2 28.63 -30.98 22.48
CA PRO A 2 28.29 -31.44 21.14
C PRO A 2 28.02 -30.23 20.24
N ASN A 3 28.49 -30.27 18.99
CA ASN A 3 28.15 -29.27 17.98
C ASN A 3 26.67 -29.48 17.59
N LEU A 4 25.81 -28.48 17.83
CA LEU A 4 24.37 -28.53 17.52
C LEU A 4 24.04 -28.08 16.09
N PHE A 5 25.03 -27.63 15.31
CA PHE A 5 24.82 -27.20 13.94
C PHE A 5 25.13 -28.34 12.96
N PRO A 6 24.29 -28.55 11.93
CA PRO A 6 24.57 -29.52 10.88
C PRO A 6 25.86 -29.13 10.14
N GLU A 7 26.79 -30.08 10.00
CA GLU A 7 28.13 -29.84 9.43
C GLU A 7 28.14 -29.84 7.89
N SER A 8 27.05 -30.28 7.24
CA SER A 8 26.88 -30.22 5.79
C SER A 8 25.40 -30.08 5.45
N ILE A 9 24.95 -28.83 5.26
CA ILE A 9 23.67 -28.56 4.61
C ILE A 9 23.97 -28.56 3.10
N GLU A 10 23.55 -29.62 2.40
CA GLU A 10 23.42 -29.56 0.94
C GLU A 10 22.19 -28.71 0.64
N PHE A 11 22.41 -27.46 0.21
CA PHE A 11 21.34 -26.62 -0.27
C PHE A 11 21.00 -27.07 -1.70
N GLU A 12 19.77 -27.53 -1.92
CA GLU A 12 19.25 -27.62 -3.28
C GLU A 12 19.15 -26.19 -3.81
N GLU A 13 19.93 -25.86 -4.84
CA GLU A 13 19.78 -24.63 -5.61
C GLU A 13 18.44 -24.70 -6.33
N ASN A 14 17.38 -24.30 -5.65
CA ASN A 14 16.08 -24.11 -6.28
C ASN A 14 16.25 -23.05 -7.36
N ASN A 15 15.92 -23.39 -8.60
CA ASN A 15 16.05 -22.49 -9.74
C ASN A 15 14.95 -21.42 -9.67
N ILE A 16 15.22 -20.31 -8.97
CA ILE A 16 14.26 -19.21 -8.71
C ILE A 16 13.77 -18.58 -10.03
N GLU A 17 14.54 -18.72 -11.11
CA GLU A 17 14.26 -18.16 -12.42
C GLU A 17 12.95 -18.68 -13.04
N GLU A 18 12.51 -19.89 -12.69
CA GLU A 18 11.28 -20.49 -13.23
C GLU A 18 9.99 -19.94 -12.57
N LEU A 19 10.12 -19.22 -11.44
CA LEU A 19 9.01 -18.55 -10.72
C LEU A 19 8.85 -17.07 -11.08
N LEU A 20 9.75 -16.52 -11.92
CA LEU A 20 9.65 -15.13 -12.35
C LEU A 20 8.54 -15.01 -13.41
N GLU A 21 7.33 -14.67 -12.96
CA GLU A 21 6.28 -14.20 -13.86
C GLU A 21 6.86 -13.09 -14.76
N GLU A 22 6.66 -13.21 -16.07
CA GLU A 22 7.06 -12.15 -17.00
C GLU A 22 6.49 -10.82 -16.50
N PRO A 23 7.24 -9.71 -16.57
CA PRO A 23 6.77 -8.43 -16.09
C PRO A 23 5.49 -8.05 -16.84
N SER A 24 4.35 -8.27 -16.20
CA SER A 24 3.05 -7.93 -16.75
C SER A 24 3.03 -6.43 -17.04
N GLU A 25 2.86 -6.07 -18.31
CA GLU A 25 2.73 -4.68 -18.71
C GLU A 25 1.42 -4.11 -18.15
N PHE A 26 1.52 -3.38 -17.04
CA PHE A 26 0.38 -2.72 -16.43
C PHE A 26 -0.13 -1.61 -17.35
N LYS A 27 -1.39 -1.74 -17.76
CA LYS A 27 -2.06 -0.76 -18.61
C LYS A 27 -2.75 0.32 -17.77
N GLY A 28 -3.19 1.36 -18.48
CA GLY A 28 -4.10 2.35 -17.94
C GLY A 28 -5.44 1.76 -17.48
N SER A 29 -6.18 2.54 -16.71
CA SER A 29 -7.50 2.17 -16.20
C SER A 29 -8.52 3.30 -16.46
N TYR A 30 -9.77 3.09 -16.05
CA TYR A 30 -10.73 4.17 -16.01
C TYR A 30 -10.36 5.19 -14.92
N LEU A 31 -10.55 6.46 -15.24
CA LEU A 31 -10.28 7.57 -14.32
C LEU A 31 -11.46 7.73 -13.35
N PHE A 32 -11.16 7.67 -12.07
CA PHE A 32 -12.09 7.80 -10.97
C PHE A 32 -11.76 9.03 -10.12
N ASP A 33 -12.77 9.85 -9.85
CA ASP A 33 -12.66 10.99 -8.95
C ASP A 33 -13.02 10.53 -7.52
N PHE A 34 -12.02 10.41 -6.66
CA PHE A 34 -12.22 9.98 -5.26
C PHE A 34 -12.99 11.00 -4.42
N LYS A 35 -12.98 12.30 -4.78
CA LYS A 35 -13.72 13.34 -4.07
C LYS A 35 -15.20 13.27 -4.41
N LYS A 36 -15.52 13.13 -5.69
CA LYS A 36 -16.91 13.03 -6.17
C LYS A 36 -17.48 11.61 -6.07
N ARG A 37 -16.61 10.60 -5.92
CA ARG A 37 -16.93 9.17 -5.92
C ARG A 37 -17.60 8.69 -7.21
N GLU A 38 -17.14 9.21 -8.35
CA GLU A 38 -17.67 8.88 -9.67
C GLU A 38 -16.54 8.70 -10.70
N PHE A 39 -16.85 7.96 -11.77
CA PHE A 39 -15.96 7.90 -12.93
C PHE A 39 -16.03 9.23 -13.70
N VAL A 40 -14.87 9.73 -14.10
CA VAL A 40 -14.77 10.93 -14.92
C VAL A 40 -15.27 10.61 -16.32
N LYS A 41 -16.14 11.47 -16.86
CA LYS A 41 -16.68 11.32 -18.23
C LYS A 41 -16.06 12.35 -19.17
N ASN A 42 -15.84 11.93 -20.40
CA ASN A 42 -15.49 12.81 -21.51
C ASN A 42 -16.72 13.61 -21.99
N PRO A 43 -16.54 14.68 -22.80
CA PRO A 43 -17.67 15.45 -23.34
C PRO A 43 -18.67 14.63 -24.17
N ASP A 44 -18.22 13.52 -24.78
CA ASP A 44 -19.04 12.59 -25.55
C ASP A 44 -19.81 11.57 -24.68
N GLY A 45 -19.67 11.63 -23.36
CA GLY A 45 -20.32 10.74 -22.40
C GLY A 45 -19.58 9.43 -22.11
N THR A 46 -18.47 9.15 -22.81
CA THR A 46 -17.64 7.96 -22.53
C THR A 46 -16.85 8.13 -21.23
N ILE A 47 -16.42 7.02 -20.62
CA ILE A 47 -15.60 7.07 -19.40
C ILE A 47 -14.15 7.40 -19.77
N ALA A 48 -13.62 8.46 -19.16
CA ALA A 48 -12.23 8.86 -19.33
C ALA A 48 -11.28 7.76 -18.83
N LYS A 49 -10.19 7.54 -19.55
CA LYS A 49 -9.11 6.63 -19.16
C LYS A 49 -7.92 7.43 -18.64
N CYS A 50 -7.11 6.81 -17.80
CA CYS A 50 -5.83 7.33 -17.35
C CYS A 50 -4.70 6.37 -17.72
N ASP A 51 -3.47 6.86 -17.72
CA ASP A 51 -2.28 6.04 -17.92
C ASP A 51 -2.06 5.05 -16.76
N ALA A 52 -1.05 4.18 -16.93
CA ALA A 52 -0.71 3.13 -15.97
C ALA A 52 -0.25 3.69 -14.61
N PHE A 53 0.48 4.80 -14.59
CA PHE A 53 0.99 5.40 -13.37
C PHE A 53 -0.13 6.02 -12.53
N LYS A 54 -1.04 6.74 -13.20
CA LYS A 54 -2.24 7.27 -12.56
C LYS A 54 -3.17 6.15 -12.12
N ALA A 55 -3.31 5.07 -12.90
CA ALA A 55 -4.06 3.89 -12.48
C ALA A 55 -3.48 3.28 -11.20
N TYR A 56 -2.16 3.19 -11.09
CA TYR A 56 -1.46 2.75 -9.88
C TYR A 56 -1.71 3.67 -8.68
N ILE A 57 -1.66 5.00 -8.86
CA ILE A 57 -2.02 5.95 -7.80
C ILE A 57 -3.46 5.74 -7.30
N GLN A 58 -4.40 5.49 -8.22
CA GLN A 58 -5.78 5.17 -7.85
C GLN A 58 -5.86 3.84 -7.09
N TRP A 59 -5.06 2.85 -7.47
CA TRP A 59 -4.97 1.58 -6.74
C TRP A 59 -4.48 1.80 -5.31
N CYS A 60 -3.42 2.58 -5.09
CA CYS A 60 -2.88 2.88 -3.76
C CYS A 60 -3.96 3.50 -2.86
N ASN A 61 -4.67 4.51 -3.37
CA ASN A 61 -5.77 5.15 -2.65
C ASN A 61 -6.89 4.14 -2.30
N LYS A 62 -7.28 3.32 -3.27
CA LYS A 62 -8.33 2.31 -3.06
C LYS A 62 -7.91 1.25 -2.04
N ALA A 63 -6.66 0.79 -2.07
CA ALA A 63 -6.13 -0.17 -1.10
C ALA A 63 -6.14 0.40 0.32
N LEU A 64 -5.66 1.64 0.51
CA LEU A 64 -5.65 2.30 1.82
C LEU A 64 -7.06 2.64 2.35
N LEU A 65 -8.06 2.77 1.48
CA LEU A 65 -9.45 2.96 1.87
C LEU A 65 -10.19 1.63 2.18
N THR A 66 -9.57 0.49 1.85
CA THR A 66 -10.20 -0.82 1.98
C THR A 66 -9.78 -1.50 3.29
N PRO A 67 -10.71 -1.82 4.20
CA PRO A 67 -10.39 -2.63 5.37
C PRO A 67 -10.16 -4.09 4.97
N ARG A 68 -9.02 -4.64 5.37
CA ARG A 68 -8.67 -6.04 5.16
C ARG A 68 -9.67 -6.97 5.87
N TYR A 69 -9.93 -8.16 5.32
CA TYR A 69 -10.83 -9.20 5.86
C TYR A 69 -12.31 -8.82 6.02
N LYS A 70 -12.75 -7.69 5.46
CA LYS A 70 -14.15 -7.22 5.61
C LYS A 70 -14.96 -7.24 4.33
N LEU A 71 -14.31 -7.37 3.19
CA LEU A 71 -14.91 -7.32 1.86
C LEU A 71 -14.49 -8.56 1.05
N ALA A 72 -15.02 -8.71 -0.15
CA ALA A 72 -14.71 -9.82 -1.07
C ALA A 72 -13.35 -9.64 -1.79
N TYR A 73 -12.32 -9.18 -1.09
CA TYR A 73 -10.96 -9.14 -1.60
C TYR A 73 -10.12 -10.27 -1.00
N ASP A 74 -8.99 -10.56 -1.64
CA ASP A 74 -7.97 -11.43 -1.09
C ASP A 74 -7.45 -10.92 0.26
N ASP A 75 -6.97 -11.84 1.08
CA ASP A 75 -6.47 -11.60 2.43
C ASP A 75 -5.26 -10.65 2.47
N LEU A 76 -4.52 -10.52 1.38
CA LEU A 76 -3.40 -9.59 1.26
C LEU A 76 -3.86 -8.15 0.95
N TYR A 77 -5.10 -7.94 0.50
CA TYR A 77 -5.56 -6.63 0.02
C TYR A 77 -6.17 -5.77 1.14
N GLY A 78 -5.72 -4.52 1.19
CA GLY A 78 -6.25 -3.51 2.11
C GLY A 78 -5.45 -3.38 3.40
N GLN A 79 -5.94 -2.50 4.28
CA GLN A 79 -5.28 -2.07 5.50
C GLN A 79 -6.03 -2.46 6.78
N GLU A 80 -5.36 -2.32 7.92
CA GLU A 80 -5.85 -2.69 9.25
C GLU A 80 -5.90 -1.51 10.25
N PHE A 81 -5.84 -0.26 9.81
CA PHE A 81 -5.80 0.97 10.62
C PHE A 81 -6.83 1.05 11.75
N LYS A 82 -7.98 0.37 11.63
CA LYS A 82 -8.98 0.31 12.70
C LYS A 82 -8.48 -0.39 13.97
N SER A 83 -7.45 -1.24 13.87
CA SER A 83 -6.81 -1.90 15.02
C SER A 83 -6.15 -0.92 15.99
N ILE A 84 -5.82 0.28 15.53
CA ILE A 84 -5.23 1.35 16.35
C ILE A 84 -6.24 1.88 17.36
N ILE A 85 -7.52 1.94 17.01
CA ILE A 85 -8.57 2.52 17.86
C ILE A 85 -8.72 1.64 19.10
N GLY A 86 -8.50 2.23 20.27
CA GLY A 86 -8.58 1.51 21.54
C GLY A 86 -7.36 0.65 21.88
N SER A 87 -6.29 0.69 21.08
CA SER A 87 -5.06 -0.10 21.30
C SER A 87 -4.26 0.31 22.55
N GLY A 88 -4.47 1.51 23.09
CA GLY A 88 -3.69 2.05 24.22
C GLY A 88 -2.24 2.42 23.86
N LEU A 89 -1.86 2.36 22.59
CA LEU A 89 -0.50 2.67 22.14
C LEU A 89 -0.12 4.15 22.37
N SER A 90 1.17 4.39 22.59
CA SER A 90 1.73 5.73 22.63
C SER A 90 1.71 6.37 21.23
N LYS A 91 1.76 7.70 21.13
CA LYS A 91 1.79 8.39 19.83
C LYS A 91 2.92 7.90 18.90
N PRO A 92 4.18 7.77 19.36
CA PRO A 92 5.24 7.25 18.49
C PRO A 92 4.98 5.81 18.04
N ALA A 93 4.38 4.97 18.90
CA ALA A 93 4.02 3.61 18.53
C ALA A 93 2.91 3.59 17.46
N ILE A 94 1.91 4.47 17.57
CA ILE A 94 0.86 4.62 16.55
C ILE A 94 1.48 5.04 15.20
N GLU A 95 2.38 6.02 15.18
CA GLU A 95 3.04 6.45 13.95
C GLU A 95 3.81 5.30 13.27
N LEU A 96 4.50 4.48 14.07
CA LEU A 96 5.26 3.33 13.59
C LEU A 96 4.34 2.23 13.03
N GLU A 97 3.20 2.01 13.67
CA GLU A 97 2.22 1.00 13.27
C GLU A 97 1.45 1.41 12.02
N ILE A 98 1.09 2.70 11.90
CA ILE A 98 0.54 3.28 10.66
C ILE A 98 1.54 3.18 9.51
N LYS A 99 2.82 3.46 9.77
CA LYS A 99 3.89 3.26 8.78
C LYS A 99 3.96 1.80 8.32
N ARG A 100 4.04 0.86 9.26
CA ARG A 100 4.09 -0.59 8.99
C ARG A 100 2.91 -1.04 8.13
N MET A 101 1.68 -0.75 8.56
CA MET A 101 0.47 -1.13 7.83
C MET A 101 0.37 -0.47 6.45
N THR A 102 0.80 0.79 6.30
CA THR A 102 0.83 1.46 4.99
C THR A 102 1.81 0.76 4.04
N ILE A 103 3.02 0.44 4.51
CA ILE A 103 4.01 -0.29 3.72
C ILE A 103 3.45 -1.66 3.31
N GLU A 104 2.94 -2.44 4.26
CA GLU A 104 2.38 -3.76 4.00
C GLU A 104 1.22 -3.73 3.00
N THR A 105 0.33 -2.73 3.11
CA THR A 105 -0.82 -2.58 2.21
C THR A 105 -0.37 -2.32 0.77
N LEU A 106 0.66 -1.50 0.58
CA LEU A 106 1.09 -1.06 -0.75
C LEU A 106 2.11 -2.00 -1.40
N MET A 107 2.97 -2.66 -0.62
CA MET A 107 3.98 -3.59 -1.13
C MET A 107 3.39 -4.86 -1.78
N VAL A 108 2.09 -5.11 -1.60
CA VAL A 108 1.36 -6.19 -2.30
C VAL A 108 1.24 -5.92 -3.80
N HIS A 109 1.25 -4.67 -4.26
CA HIS A 109 1.19 -4.40 -5.69
C HIS A 109 2.57 -4.64 -6.33
N PRO A 110 2.68 -5.41 -7.43
CA PRO A 110 3.97 -5.72 -8.06
C PRO A 110 4.72 -4.51 -8.67
N LYS A 111 4.07 -3.34 -8.72
CA LYS A 111 4.71 -2.08 -9.13
C LYS A 111 5.38 -1.36 -7.97
N THR A 112 5.01 -1.65 -6.73
CA THR A 112 5.55 -0.96 -5.57
C THR A 112 6.96 -1.47 -5.34
N LYS A 113 7.94 -0.58 -5.51
CA LYS A 113 9.34 -0.88 -5.18
C LYS A 113 9.64 -0.52 -3.74
N ASP A 114 9.17 0.64 -3.29
CA ASP A 114 9.43 1.12 -1.94
C ASP A 114 8.41 2.16 -1.49
N VAL A 115 8.23 2.30 -0.18
CA VAL A 115 7.32 3.25 0.46
C VAL A 115 8.05 3.91 1.63
N THR A 116 8.38 5.20 1.48
CA THR A 116 9.33 5.91 2.36
C THR A 116 8.89 7.34 2.68
N ASN A 117 9.79 8.13 3.29
CA ASN A 117 9.62 9.57 3.54
C ASN A 117 8.34 9.95 4.32
N PHE A 118 7.95 9.12 5.28
CA PHE A 118 6.80 9.36 6.14
C PHE A 118 6.98 10.63 6.98
N LYS A 119 5.97 11.51 6.95
CA LYS A 119 5.87 12.67 7.84
C LYS A 119 4.50 12.69 8.48
N PHE A 120 4.48 12.82 9.80
CA PHE A 120 3.29 12.73 10.61
C PHE A 120 2.89 14.10 11.18
N LYS A 121 1.58 14.33 11.26
CA LYS A 121 0.98 15.51 11.88
C LYS A 121 -0.27 15.11 12.64
N TRP A 122 -0.23 15.26 13.95
CA TRP A 122 -1.41 15.05 14.78
C TRP A 122 -2.38 16.22 14.66
N SER A 123 -3.67 15.89 14.63
CA SER A 123 -4.77 16.84 14.86
C SER A 123 -4.69 17.48 16.25
N ASN A 124 -5.31 18.66 16.40
CA ASN A 124 -5.32 19.39 17.66
C ASN A 124 -6.05 18.63 18.79
N ASN A 125 -7.15 17.95 18.46
CA ASN A 125 -7.91 17.06 19.37
C ASN A 125 -7.21 15.71 19.60
N LYS A 126 -6.14 15.38 18.87
CA LYS A 126 -5.38 14.12 18.96
C LYS A 126 -6.22 12.88 18.63
N GLU A 127 -7.30 13.04 17.87
CA GLU A 127 -8.18 11.95 17.42
C GLU A 127 -7.82 11.47 16.02
N GLU A 128 -7.13 12.30 15.25
CA GLU A 128 -6.73 12.02 13.87
C GLU A 128 -5.22 12.21 13.69
N LEU A 129 -4.62 11.33 12.89
CA LEU A 129 -3.26 11.42 12.41
C LEU A 129 -3.26 11.66 10.90
N TYR A 130 -2.72 12.80 10.49
CA TYR A 130 -2.47 13.13 9.09
C TYR A 130 -1.05 12.71 8.77
N TYR A 131 -0.83 12.08 7.61
CA TYR A 131 0.52 11.74 7.19
C TYR A 131 0.68 11.80 5.68
N ILE A 132 1.90 12.09 5.26
CA ILE A 132 2.33 12.00 3.87
C ILE A 132 3.48 11.01 3.75
N PHE A 133 3.61 10.38 2.60
CA PHE A 133 4.65 9.41 2.30
C PHE A 133 4.96 9.39 0.80
N GLU A 134 6.14 8.92 0.44
CA GLU A 134 6.58 8.76 -0.94
C GLU A 134 6.47 7.29 -1.34
N VAL A 135 5.96 7.05 -2.55
CA VAL A 135 5.92 5.73 -3.16
C VAL A 135 6.82 5.75 -4.39
N LEU A 136 7.74 4.80 -4.44
CA LEU A 136 8.62 4.55 -5.58
C LEU A 136 8.14 3.29 -6.31
N THR A 137 8.02 3.38 -7.62
CA THR A 137 7.67 2.24 -8.47
C THR A 137 8.90 1.49 -8.97
N THR A 138 8.70 0.26 -9.45
CA THR A 138 9.75 -0.55 -10.12
C THR A 138 10.26 0.11 -11.40
N THR A 139 9.43 0.95 -12.04
CA THR A 139 9.78 1.81 -13.18
C THR A 139 10.44 3.14 -12.78
N TYR A 140 10.80 3.32 -11.51
CA TYR A 140 11.43 4.51 -10.93
C TYR A 140 10.59 5.80 -10.96
N GLU A 141 9.29 5.69 -11.23
CA GLU A 141 8.35 6.78 -11.06
C GLU A 141 8.05 6.99 -9.58
N LYS A 142 8.00 8.25 -9.14
CA LYS A 142 7.77 8.65 -7.75
C LYS A 142 6.51 9.48 -7.61
N THR A 143 5.79 9.27 -6.52
CA THR A 143 4.63 10.09 -6.15
C THR A 143 4.55 10.27 -4.64
N ILE A 144 4.03 11.41 -4.21
CA ILE A 144 3.74 11.67 -2.80
C ILE A 144 2.24 11.50 -2.61
N LEU A 145 1.87 10.67 -1.64
CA LEU A 145 0.48 10.43 -1.25
C LEU A 145 0.27 10.91 0.18
N ASP A 146 -0.96 11.30 0.47
CA ASP A 146 -1.42 11.67 1.80
C ASP A 146 -2.58 10.79 2.25
N ASN A 147 -2.71 10.62 3.55
CA ASN A 147 -3.84 9.92 4.13
C ASN A 147 -4.12 10.41 5.56
N ILE A 148 -5.32 10.11 6.04
CA ILE A 148 -5.80 10.44 7.37
C ILE A 148 -6.30 9.17 8.06
N VAL A 149 -5.86 8.96 9.29
CA VAL A 149 -6.32 7.84 10.12
C VAL A 149 -6.90 8.34 11.42
N LYS A 150 -8.10 7.86 11.74
CA LYS A 150 -8.73 8.04 13.06
C LYS A 150 -8.10 7.08 14.05
N VAL A 151 -7.65 7.62 15.17
CA VAL A 151 -6.95 6.88 16.24
C VAL A 151 -7.79 6.74 17.51
N ARG A 152 -8.89 7.50 17.63
CA ARG A 152 -9.84 7.49 18.75
C ARG A 152 -11.26 7.72 18.24
#